data_AF-A0A4Q3L7F9-F1
#
_entry.id   AF-A0A4Q3L7F9-F1
#
_cell.length_a   1.000
_cell.length_b   1.000
_cell.length_c   1.000
_cell.angle_alpha   90.00
_cell.angle_beta   90.00
_cell.angle_gamma   90.00
#
_symmetry.space_group_name_H-M   'P 1'
#
loop_
_entity.id
_entity.type
_entity.pdbx_description
1 polymer ?
#
loop_
_entity_poly.entity_id
_entity_poly.type
_entity_poly.pdbx_seq_one_letter_code
_entity_poly.pdbx_strand_id
1 'polypeptide(L)'
;MRSPTAPAALSKVKGASFNMDAHLMEDIQADIRFSHLSKITMNLTNATIVELSDIDVIDNVRYRSEGCKRAIKARLAAGYKVTMVQSALMGNVTYFVGWDTSFSGNARARVETLEQLALELGGGVTSVSETTISAQGLVWGINESPFLASLSIPEMDPAQYKPSQHLIGSHVDAAIPPVSDTPVVLADHEQYNEELPIKTPNLPPRTSTVFRQEQPLDGVGSLDDND
;
A
#
# COMPACT_ATOMS: atom_id res chain seq x y z
N MET A 1 10.58 2.93 23.24
CA MET A 1 11.41 4.16 23.16
C MET A 1 11.35 4.66 21.73
N ARG A 2 10.95 5.91 21.47
CA ARG A 2 10.96 6.46 20.10
C ARG A 2 12.41 6.70 19.67
N SER A 3 12.78 6.27 18.47
CA SER A 3 14.12 6.52 17.94
C SER A 3 14.37 8.04 17.85
N PRO A 4 15.47 8.57 18.41
CA PRO A 4 15.79 9.99 18.38
C PRO A 4 16.08 10.54 16.97
N THR A 5 16.23 9.67 15.95
CA THR A 5 16.44 10.07 14.55
C THR A 5 15.15 10.21 13.74
N ALA A 6 14.04 9.58 14.17
CA ALA A 6 12.75 9.69 13.48
C ALA A 6 12.21 11.13 13.38
N PRO A 7 12.30 11.99 14.43
CA PRO A 7 11.85 13.38 14.35
C PRO A 7 12.63 14.22 13.33
N ALA A 8 13.93 13.94 13.16
CA ALA A 8 14.80 14.68 12.24
C ALA A 8 14.63 14.24 10.78
N ALA A 9 14.27 12.98 10.53
CA ALA A 9 13.88 12.52 9.20
C ALA A 9 12.50 13.07 8.81
N LEU A 10 11.52 13.04 9.74
CA LEU A 10 10.17 13.54 9.52
C LEU A 10 10.12 15.06 9.26
N SER A 11 10.94 15.84 9.95
CA SER A 11 11.02 17.30 9.73
C SER A 11 11.54 17.65 8.34
N LYS A 12 12.38 16.78 7.73
CA LYS A 12 12.82 16.91 6.34
C LYS A 12 11.76 16.50 5.33
N VAL A 13 10.83 15.63 5.72
CA VAL A 13 9.76 15.13 4.83
C VAL A 13 8.55 16.07 4.81
N LYS A 14 8.28 16.76 5.94
CA LYS A 14 7.12 17.66 6.05
C LYS A 14 7.30 18.90 5.15
N GLY A 15 6.46 19.01 4.12
CA GLY A 15 6.53 20.11 3.15
C GLY A 15 7.67 19.97 2.13
N ALA A 16 8.37 18.84 2.11
CA ALA A 16 9.32 18.55 1.06
C ALA A 16 8.60 18.18 -0.24
N SER A 17 9.23 18.58 -1.33
CA SER A 17 8.80 18.28 -2.68
C SER A 17 9.72 17.20 -3.24
N PHE A 18 9.14 16.09 -3.67
CA PHE A 18 9.87 14.95 -4.23
C PHE A 18 9.51 14.80 -5.70
N ASN A 19 10.49 14.60 -6.56
CA ASN A 19 10.19 14.11 -7.89
C ASN A 19 9.85 12.63 -7.81
N MET A 20 8.90 12.22 -8.63
CA MET A 20 8.63 10.81 -8.83
C MET A 20 9.88 10.11 -9.36
N ASP A 21 10.11 8.89 -8.91
CA ASP A 21 11.24 8.08 -9.34
C ASP A 21 11.24 7.89 -10.87
N ALA A 22 12.42 7.86 -11.48
CA ALA A 22 12.56 7.78 -12.93
C ALA A 22 11.94 6.50 -13.50
N HIS A 23 12.11 5.35 -12.83
CA HIS A 23 11.53 4.10 -13.28
C HIS A 23 10.01 4.08 -13.14
N LEU A 24 9.48 4.65 -12.05
CA LEU A 24 8.03 4.79 -11.92
C LEU A 24 7.45 5.75 -12.98
N MET A 25 8.18 6.82 -13.32
CA MET A 25 7.79 7.70 -14.42
C MET A 25 7.81 6.97 -15.77
N GLU A 26 8.82 6.14 -16.04
CA GLU A 26 8.90 5.29 -17.24
C GLU A 26 7.70 4.32 -17.32
N ASP A 27 7.36 3.66 -16.20
CA ASP A 27 6.23 2.74 -16.13
C ASP A 27 4.88 3.45 -16.36
N ILE A 28 4.71 4.66 -15.83
CA ILE A 28 3.51 5.48 -16.06
C ILE A 28 3.45 5.88 -17.54
N GLN A 29 4.55 6.40 -18.09
CA GLN A 29 4.61 6.86 -19.49
C GLN A 29 4.50 5.72 -20.51
N ALA A 30 4.79 4.48 -20.12
CA ALA A 30 4.58 3.30 -20.95
C ALA A 30 3.09 3.08 -21.29
N ASP A 31 2.18 3.63 -20.49
CA ASP A 31 0.77 3.71 -20.85
C ASP A 31 0.54 4.90 -21.80
N ILE A 32 -0.04 4.61 -22.97
CA ILE A 32 -0.33 5.62 -24.01
C ILE A 32 -1.21 6.77 -23.50
N ARG A 33 -2.01 6.55 -22.45
CA ARG A 33 -2.83 7.59 -21.82
C ARG A 33 -1.98 8.66 -21.12
N PHE A 34 -0.80 8.28 -20.63
CA PHE A 34 0.08 9.12 -19.83
C PHE A 34 1.41 9.44 -20.54
N SER A 35 1.55 9.07 -21.81
CA SER A 35 2.78 9.29 -22.60
C SER A 35 3.16 10.78 -22.75
N HIS A 36 2.21 11.69 -22.48
CA HIS A 36 2.41 13.13 -22.55
C HIS A 36 2.75 13.79 -21.20
N LEU A 37 2.86 13.01 -20.12
CA LEU A 37 3.30 13.54 -18.84
C LEU A 37 4.81 13.74 -18.88
N SER A 38 5.31 14.92 -18.54
CA SER A 38 6.75 15.22 -18.55
C SER A 38 7.39 15.05 -17.18
N LYS A 39 6.64 15.27 -16.11
CA LYS A 39 7.10 15.12 -14.73
C LYS A 39 5.92 14.96 -13.77
N ILE A 40 6.13 14.25 -12.68
CA ILE A 40 5.24 14.26 -11.53
C ILE A 40 6.08 14.62 -10.30
N THR A 41 5.67 15.68 -9.61
CA THR A 41 6.28 16.11 -8.35
C THR A 41 5.24 15.94 -7.25
N MET A 42 5.62 15.42 -6.09
CA MET A 42 4.72 15.19 -4.97
C MET A 42 5.12 16.02 -3.76
N ASN A 43 4.13 16.59 -3.08
CA ASN A 43 4.31 17.28 -1.81
C ASN A 43 3.51 16.57 -0.71
N LEU A 44 4.18 16.26 0.39
CA LEU A 44 3.59 15.56 1.52
C LEU A 44 3.23 16.52 2.64
N THR A 45 1.98 16.43 3.09
CA THR A 45 1.44 17.16 4.23
C THR A 45 0.91 16.19 5.28
N ASN A 46 0.91 16.61 6.54
CA ASN A 46 0.52 15.76 7.68
C ASN A 46 1.24 14.40 7.71
N ALA A 47 2.50 14.38 7.24
CA ALA A 47 3.28 13.16 7.15
C ALA A 47 3.68 12.64 8.53
N THR A 48 3.49 11.35 8.77
CA THR A 48 3.89 10.63 9.97
C THR A 48 4.55 9.30 9.57
N ILE A 49 5.59 8.89 10.31
CA ILE A 49 6.11 7.53 10.19
C ILE A 49 5.36 6.72 11.24
N VAL A 50 4.58 5.75 10.78
CA VAL A 50 3.99 4.74 11.65
C VAL A 50 4.98 3.60 11.73
N GLU A 51 5.37 3.25 12.94
CA GLU A 51 6.34 2.19 13.22
C GLU A 51 5.75 1.25 14.27
N LEU A 52 5.84 -0.05 14.01
CA LEU A 52 5.60 -1.12 14.96
C LEU A 52 6.94 -1.51 15.56
N SER A 53 7.09 -1.35 16.87
CA SER A 53 8.28 -1.82 17.56
C SER A 53 8.22 -3.33 17.76
N ASP A 54 9.38 -3.98 17.78
CA ASP A 54 9.48 -5.42 18.03
C ASP A 54 8.81 -5.82 19.36
N ILE A 55 8.93 -4.98 20.39
CA ILE A 55 8.33 -5.20 21.71
C ILE A 55 6.80 -5.16 21.59
N ASP A 56 6.23 -4.16 20.91
CA ASP A 56 4.78 -4.06 20.71
C ASP A 56 4.25 -5.29 19.96
N VAL A 57 4.98 -5.77 18.96
CA VAL A 57 4.60 -6.98 18.21
C VAL A 57 4.71 -8.22 19.10
N ILE A 58 5.81 -8.42 19.83
CA ILE A 58 6.02 -9.57 20.71
C ILE A 58 4.95 -9.62 21.81
N ASP A 59 4.65 -8.48 22.44
CA ASP A 59 3.66 -8.41 23.52
C ASP A 59 2.24 -8.71 23.04
N ASN A 60 1.95 -8.43 21.76
CA ASN A 60 0.62 -8.57 21.17
C ASN A 60 0.47 -9.75 20.20
N VAL A 61 1.54 -10.47 19.86
CA VAL A 61 1.49 -11.59 18.89
C VAL A 61 0.50 -12.67 19.32
N ARG A 62 0.38 -12.88 20.64
CA ARG A 62 -0.56 -13.82 21.26
C ARG A 62 -2.03 -13.45 21.05
N TYR A 63 -2.34 -12.18 20.80
CA TYR A 63 -3.69 -11.67 20.59
C TYR A 63 -4.11 -11.58 19.12
N ARG A 64 -3.33 -12.16 18.19
CA ARG A 64 -3.76 -12.28 16.79
C ARG A 64 -5.10 -13.02 16.73
N SER A 65 -6.02 -12.53 15.90
CA SER A 65 -7.30 -13.20 15.70
C SER A 65 -7.10 -14.59 15.06
N GLU A 66 -7.99 -15.55 15.36
CA GLU A 66 -7.94 -16.89 14.75
C GLU A 66 -8.01 -16.84 13.21
N GLY A 67 -8.69 -15.85 12.65
CA GLY A 67 -8.67 -15.58 11.21
C GLY A 67 -7.27 -15.28 10.68
N CYS A 68 -6.55 -14.35 11.32
CA CYS A 68 -5.17 -14.02 10.95
C CYS A 68 -4.23 -15.22 11.11
N LYS A 69 -4.37 -16.00 12.20
CA LYS A 69 -3.57 -17.21 12.43
C LYS A 69 -3.73 -18.22 11.30
N ARG A 70 -4.98 -18.53 10.93
CA ARG A 70 -5.29 -19.46 9.84
C ARG A 70 -4.79 -18.96 8.49
N ALA A 71 -4.96 -17.68 8.20
CA ALA A 71 -4.47 -17.08 6.95
C ALA A 71 -2.95 -17.16 6.82
N ILE A 72 -2.20 -16.86 7.88
CA ILE A 72 -0.74 -16.98 7.88
C ILE A 72 -0.32 -18.44 7.68
N LYS A 73 -0.92 -19.38 8.42
CA LYS A 73 -0.62 -20.82 8.30
C LYS A 73 -0.89 -21.33 6.88
N ALA A 74 -2.02 -20.97 6.28
CA ALA A 74 -2.38 -21.37 4.93
C ALA A 74 -1.39 -20.83 3.88
N ARG A 75 -0.99 -19.56 3.99
CA ARG A 75 0.01 -18.94 3.10
C ARG A 75 1.37 -19.62 3.22
N LEU A 76 1.83 -19.88 4.43
CA LEU A 76 3.09 -20.59 4.67
C LEU A 76 3.04 -22.02 4.12
N ALA A 77 1.94 -22.75 4.32
CA ALA A 77 1.77 -24.11 3.78
C ALA A 77 1.75 -24.16 2.24
N ALA A 78 1.29 -23.09 1.60
CA ALA A 78 1.32 -22.92 0.14
C ALA A 78 2.68 -22.39 -0.38
N GLY A 79 3.69 -22.24 0.47
CA GLY A 79 5.02 -21.78 0.07
C GLY A 79 5.16 -20.27 -0.14
N TYR A 80 4.16 -19.47 0.23
CA TYR A 80 4.27 -18.02 0.17
C TYR A 80 5.13 -17.47 1.31
N LYS A 81 5.95 -16.45 0.99
CA LYS A 81 6.64 -15.65 2.00
C LYS A 81 5.63 -14.73 2.70
N VAL A 82 5.64 -14.75 4.03
CA VAL A 82 4.82 -13.84 4.86
C VAL A 82 5.77 -12.84 5.52
N THR A 83 5.44 -11.56 5.39
CA THR A 83 6.15 -10.44 6.01
C THR A 83 5.16 -9.60 6.83
N MET A 84 5.70 -8.73 7.69
CA MET A 84 4.91 -7.77 8.46
C MET A 84 5.44 -6.38 8.16
N VAL A 85 4.54 -5.43 7.89
CA VAL A 85 4.91 -4.02 7.76
C VAL A 85 5.39 -3.54 9.11
N GLN A 86 6.69 -3.27 9.23
CA GLN A 86 7.32 -2.74 10.43
C GLN A 86 7.18 -1.23 10.48
N SER A 87 7.34 -0.55 9.35
CA SER A 87 7.08 0.88 9.28
C SER A 87 6.61 1.33 7.91
N ALA A 88 5.91 2.46 7.89
CA ALA A 88 5.51 3.14 6.67
C ALA A 88 5.36 4.64 6.92
N LEU A 89 5.64 5.44 5.89
CA LEU A 89 5.29 6.84 5.84
C LEU A 89 3.82 6.97 5.44
N MET A 90 3.03 7.65 6.27
CA MET A 90 1.63 7.93 6.02
C MET A 90 1.39 9.43 5.92
N GLY A 91 0.50 9.88 5.03
CA GLY A 91 0.15 11.29 4.95
C GLY A 91 -0.80 11.65 3.83
N ASN A 92 -1.01 12.96 3.67
CA ASN A 92 -1.72 13.53 2.54
C ASN A 92 -0.72 13.93 1.48
N VAL A 93 -1.08 13.77 0.22
CA VAL A 93 -0.19 14.04 -0.91
C VAL A 93 -0.88 14.95 -1.92
N THR A 94 -0.11 15.90 -2.44
CA THR A 94 -0.49 16.68 -3.61
C THR A 94 0.53 16.42 -4.70
N TYR A 95 0.09 15.82 -5.79
CA TYR A 95 0.88 15.63 -7.00
C TYR A 95 0.71 16.84 -7.91
N PHE A 96 1.81 17.36 -8.43
CA PHE A 96 1.90 18.38 -9.45
C PHE A 96 2.41 17.73 -10.72
N VAL A 97 1.59 17.77 -11.76
CA VAL A 97 1.80 17.08 -13.01
C VAL A 97 2.21 18.08 -14.08
N GLY A 98 3.39 17.87 -14.65
CA GLY A 98 3.85 18.57 -15.83
C GLY A 98 3.43 17.83 -17.10
N TRP A 99 3.01 18.60 -18.10
CA TRP A 99 2.69 18.12 -19.43
C TRP A 99 3.85 18.40 -20.38
N ASP A 100 4.02 17.57 -21.40
CA ASP A 100 4.86 17.89 -22.55
C ASP A 100 4.24 19.07 -23.31
N THR A 101 5.09 19.93 -23.88
CA THR A 101 4.66 21.09 -24.67
C THR A 101 3.96 20.69 -25.98
N SER A 102 4.18 19.46 -26.45
CA SER A 102 3.50 18.85 -27.60
C SER A 102 2.06 18.42 -27.29
N PHE A 103 1.66 18.35 -26.02
CA PHE A 103 0.30 17.96 -25.67
C PHE A 103 -0.71 19.08 -25.97
N SER A 104 -1.48 18.91 -27.03
CA SER A 104 -2.50 19.86 -27.49
C SER A 104 -3.88 19.67 -26.84
N GLY A 105 -4.00 18.75 -25.87
CA GLY A 105 -5.28 18.50 -25.19
C GLY A 105 -5.74 19.71 -24.36
N ASN A 106 -7.05 19.96 -24.40
CA ASN A 106 -7.66 21.03 -23.62
C ASN A 106 -7.74 20.69 -22.11
N ALA A 107 -8.17 21.65 -21.30
CA ALA A 107 -8.34 21.51 -19.85
C ALA A 107 -9.11 20.24 -19.44
N ARG A 108 -10.22 19.95 -20.14
CA ARG A 108 -11.05 18.79 -19.87
C ARG A 108 -10.30 17.47 -20.11
N ALA A 109 -9.60 17.35 -21.24
CA ALA A 109 -8.80 16.16 -21.55
C ALA A 109 -7.69 15.93 -20.51
N ARG A 110 -7.09 17.00 -19.98
CA ARG A 110 -6.10 16.92 -18.89
C ARG A 110 -6.71 16.37 -17.61
N VAL A 111 -7.87 16.89 -17.21
CA VAL A 111 -8.57 16.42 -16.01
C VAL A 111 -8.95 14.94 -16.14
N GLU A 112 -9.58 14.54 -17.25
CA GLU A 112 -9.97 13.14 -17.50
C GLU A 112 -8.75 12.20 -17.44
N THR A 113 -7.61 12.63 -17.99
CA THR A 113 -6.35 11.87 -17.91
C THR A 113 -5.84 11.77 -16.46
N LEU A 114 -5.88 12.86 -15.70
CA LEU A 114 -5.40 12.87 -14.32
C LEU A 114 -6.33 12.14 -13.36
N GLU A 115 -7.62 12.04 -13.64
CA GLU A 115 -8.56 11.18 -12.90
C GLU A 115 -8.15 9.71 -13.05
N GLN A 116 -7.79 9.28 -14.25
CA GLN A 116 -7.29 7.92 -14.48
C GLN A 116 -5.93 7.70 -13.79
N LEU A 117 -5.02 8.68 -13.87
CA LEU A 117 -3.74 8.60 -13.17
C LEU A 117 -3.93 8.51 -11.66
N ALA A 118 -4.89 9.25 -11.09
CA ALA A 118 -5.16 9.24 -9.66
C ALA A 118 -5.58 7.85 -9.16
N LEU A 119 -6.28 7.07 -9.98
CA LEU A 119 -6.62 5.67 -9.66
C LEU A 119 -5.37 4.76 -9.63
N GLU A 120 -4.40 5.00 -10.50
CA GLU A 120 -3.14 4.25 -10.56
C GLU A 120 -2.20 4.63 -9.40
N LEU A 121 -2.15 5.90 -9.02
CA LEU A 121 -1.35 6.38 -7.90
C LEU A 121 -1.89 5.94 -6.53
N GLY A 122 -3.18 5.58 -6.47
CA GLY A 122 -3.84 5.10 -5.26
C GLY A 122 -4.10 6.20 -4.23
N GLY A 123 -4.50 5.77 -3.03
CA GLY A 123 -4.94 6.66 -1.96
C GLY A 123 -6.39 7.14 -2.14
N GLY A 124 -6.93 7.80 -1.11
CA GLY A 124 -8.26 8.41 -1.18
C GLY A 124 -8.19 9.73 -1.94
N VAL A 125 -8.40 9.69 -3.25
CA VAL A 125 -8.41 10.89 -4.12
C VAL A 125 -9.49 11.86 -3.63
N THR A 126 -9.09 13.12 -3.41
CA THR A 126 -10.01 14.17 -2.93
C THR A 126 -10.32 15.22 -3.97
N SER A 127 -9.39 15.49 -4.88
CA SER A 127 -9.62 16.41 -5.98
C SER A 127 -8.62 16.19 -7.12
N VAL A 128 -9.06 16.50 -8.33
CA VAL A 128 -8.25 16.51 -9.54
C VAL A 128 -8.49 17.83 -10.28
N SER A 129 -7.42 18.44 -10.78
CA SER A 129 -7.44 19.61 -11.66
C SER A 129 -6.58 19.35 -12.90
N GLU A 130 -6.36 20.36 -13.74
CA GLU A 130 -5.56 20.20 -14.96
C GLU A 130 -4.09 19.82 -14.73
N THR A 131 -3.55 20.14 -13.55
CA THR A 131 -2.13 19.94 -13.23
C THR A 131 -1.90 19.36 -11.84
N THR A 132 -2.97 19.06 -11.10
CA THR A 132 -2.85 18.72 -9.69
C THR A 132 -3.79 17.57 -9.34
N ILE A 133 -3.26 16.61 -8.59
CA ILE A 133 -4.05 15.56 -7.94
C ILE A 133 -3.81 15.68 -6.44
N SER A 134 -4.88 15.81 -5.65
CA SER A 134 -4.79 15.74 -4.19
C SER A 134 -5.41 14.44 -3.70
N ALA A 135 -4.70 13.76 -2.81
CA ALA A 135 -5.13 12.51 -2.21
C ALA A 135 -4.78 12.46 -0.72
N GLN A 136 -5.53 11.66 0.02
CA GLN A 136 -5.34 11.41 1.44
C GLN A 136 -5.02 9.94 1.70
N GLY A 137 -4.34 9.68 2.82
CA GLY A 137 -4.02 8.32 3.24
C GLY A 137 -3.01 7.62 2.32
N LEU A 138 -2.07 8.38 1.74
CA LEU A 138 -0.92 7.78 1.07
C LEU A 138 -0.15 6.93 2.09
N VAL A 139 0.22 5.73 1.68
CA VAL A 139 1.15 4.86 2.41
C VAL A 139 2.35 4.62 1.50
N TRP A 140 3.54 4.99 1.96
CA TRP A 140 4.77 4.90 1.17
C TRP A 140 5.97 4.47 2.02
N GLY A 141 7.06 4.06 1.38
CA GLY A 141 8.28 3.61 2.06
C GLY A 141 8.03 2.45 3.01
N ILE A 142 7.20 1.49 2.62
CA ILE A 142 6.88 0.31 3.44
C ILE A 142 8.17 -0.45 3.70
N ASN A 143 8.55 -0.54 4.98
CA ASN A 143 9.62 -1.41 5.44
C ASN A 143 8.99 -2.64 6.07
N GLU A 144 9.40 -3.81 5.57
CA GLU A 144 8.86 -5.09 6.00
C GLU A 144 9.87 -5.90 6.78
N SER A 145 9.41 -6.54 7.86
CA SER A 145 10.22 -7.46 8.65
C SER A 145 9.76 -8.91 8.47
N PRO A 146 10.58 -9.78 7.82
CA PRO A 146 10.30 -11.22 7.79
C PRO A 146 10.44 -11.85 9.18
N PHE A 147 11.33 -11.31 10.03
CA PHE A 147 11.51 -11.78 11.40
C PHE A 147 10.22 -11.63 12.22
N LEU A 148 9.62 -10.43 12.22
CA LEU A 148 8.38 -10.18 12.97
C LEU A 148 7.19 -11.00 12.47
N ALA A 149 7.15 -11.29 11.17
CA ALA A 149 6.16 -12.19 10.59
C ALA A 149 6.35 -13.65 11.05
N SER A 150 7.62 -14.07 11.17
CA SER A 150 8.01 -15.43 11.59
C SER A 150 7.85 -15.70 13.08
N LEU A 151 7.57 -14.67 13.90
CA LEU A 151 7.27 -14.84 15.31
C LEU A 151 6.05 -15.77 15.45
N SER A 152 6.35 -17.03 15.74
CA SER A 152 5.38 -18.08 16.03
C SER A 152 4.60 -17.67 17.25
N ILE A 153 3.28 -17.78 17.16
CA ILE A 153 2.44 -17.80 18.36
C ILE A 153 2.78 -19.13 19.02
N PRO A 154 3.42 -19.18 20.20
CA PRO A 154 3.50 -20.42 20.95
C PRO A 154 2.06 -20.92 21.08
N GLU A 155 1.83 -22.18 20.71
CA GLU A 155 0.51 -22.80 20.77
C GLU A 155 0.02 -22.69 22.22
N MET A 156 -0.83 -21.70 22.50
CA MET A 156 -1.31 -21.47 23.86
C MET A 156 -2.27 -22.58 24.18
N ASP A 157 -1.99 -23.29 25.27
CA ASP A 157 -2.98 -24.13 25.92
C ASP A 157 -4.22 -23.26 26.21
N PRO A 158 -5.38 -23.55 25.62
CA PRO A 158 -6.59 -22.77 25.84
C PRO A 158 -6.98 -22.70 27.33
N ALA A 159 -6.47 -23.59 28.19
CA ALA A 159 -6.66 -23.55 29.63
C ALA A 159 -5.94 -22.39 30.34
N GLN A 160 -4.96 -21.74 29.70
CA GLN A 160 -4.20 -20.61 30.29
C GLN A 160 -4.73 -19.22 29.87
N TYR A 161 -5.75 -19.15 29.02
CA TYR A 161 -6.33 -17.88 28.58
C TYR A 161 -7.18 -17.25 29.68
N LYS A 162 -6.68 -16.18 30.31
CA LYS A 162 -7.49 -15.23 31.10
C LYS A 162 -7.63 -13.93 30.31
N PRO A 163 -8.79 -13.63 29.71
CA PRO A 163 -8.99 -12.38 28.99
C PRO A 163 -8.80 -11.21 29.97
N SER A 164 -7.87 -10.31 29.64
CA SER A 164 -7.67 -9.08 30.40
C SER A 164 -8.84 -8.14 30.11
N GLN A 165 -9.68 -7.83 31.11
CA GLN A 165 -10.83 -6.93 30.97
C GLN A 165 -10.47 -5.44 30.86
N HIS A 166 -9.26 -5.10 30.42
CA HIS A 166 -8.87 -3.70 30.24
C HIS A 166 -8.93 -3.32 28.77
N LEU A 167 -10.13 -2.88 28.38
CA LEU A 167 -10.47 -1.68 27.61
C LEU A 167 -11.78 -1.92 26.85
N ILE A 168 -12.90 -1.96 27.58
CA ILE A 168 -14.21 -1.66 27.01
C ILE A 168 -14.49 -0.20 27.35
N GLY A 169 -13.96 0.69 26.52
CA GLY A 169 -14.38 2.08 26.44
C GLY A 169 -15.23 2.26 25.19
N SER A 170 -16.55 2.17 25.37
CA SER A 170 -17.67 2.82 24.64
C SER A 170 -17.59 3.06 23.11
N HIS A 171 -18.66 2.59 22.43
CA HIS A 171 -19.15 2.90 21.07
C HIS A 171 -18.38 2.24 19.90
N VAL A 172 -19.00 1.41 19.05
CA VAL A 172 -20.35 1.45 18.43
C VAL A 172 -20.88 0.03 18.18
N ASP A 173 -22.16 -0.18 18.46
CA ASP A 173 -22.95 -1.32 17.96
C ASP A 173 -23.02 -1.25 16.42
N ALA A 174 -22.38 -2.21 15.75
CA ALA A 174 -22.75 -2.59 14.40
C ALA A 174 -23.05 -4.08 14.42
N ALA A 175 -24.33 -4.42 14.51
CA ALA A 175 -24.81 -5.78 14.35
C ALA A 175 -24.41 -6.26 12.94
N ILE A 176 -23.45 -7.18 12.89
CA ILE A 176 -23.14 -7.95 11.68
C ILE A 176 -24.26 -8.99 11.57
N PRO A 177 -25.11 -8.97 10.52
CA PRO A 177 -26.09 -10.04 10.34
C PRO A 177 -25.36 -11.36 10.01
N PRO A 178 -25.88 -12.51 10.49
CA PRO A 178 -25.28 -13.80 10.21
C PRO A 178 -25.35 -14.12 8.71
N VAL A 179 -24.23 -14.59 8.16
CA VAL A 179 -24.15 -15.09 6.79
C VAL A 179 -24.94 -16.41 6.73
N SER A 180 -26.05 -16.41 5.99
CA SER A 180 -26.88 -17.59 5.75
C SER A 180 -26.29 -18.40 4.59
N ASP A 181 -25.82 -19.62 4.87
CA ASP A 181 -25.36 -20.60 3.87
C ASP A 181 -26.55 -21.25 3.16
N THR A 182 -27.25 -20.48 2.32
CA THR A 182 -28.29 -21.03 1.43
C THR A 182 -27.80 -20.95 -0.02
N PRO A 183 -27.79 -22.05 -0.79
CA PRO A 183 -27.42 -22.02 -2.19
C PRO A 183 -28.44 -21.19 -2.98
N VAL A 184 -27.95 -20.19 -3.71
CA VAL A 184 -28.77 -19.36 -4.61
C VAL A 184 -29.21 -20.22 -5.79
N VAL A 185 -30.51 -20.48 -5.87
CA VAL A 185 -31.17 -21.05 -7.06
C VAL A 185 -31.36 -19.90 -8.05
N LEU A 186 -30.69 -19.98 -9.21
CA LEU A 186 -30.94 -19.12 -10.35
C LEU A 186 -32.32 -19.44 -10.91
N ALA A 187 -33.24 -18.48 -10.84
CA ALA A 187 -34.49 -18.50 -11.59
C ALA A 187 -34.36 -17.56 -12.80
N ASP A 188 -34.64 -18.13 -13.96
CA ASP A 188 -34.71 -17.47 -15.25
C ASP A 188 -35.69 -16.29 -15.24
N HIS A 189 -35.26 -15.15 -15.78
CA HIS A 189 -36.19 -14.17 -16.35
C HIS A 189 -35.55 -13.47 -17.55
N GLU A 190 -36.20 -13.69 -18.69
CA GLU A 190 -35.91 -13.14 -20.00
C GLU A 190 -36.22 -11.63 -20.11
N GLN A 191 -35.58 -11.02 -21.12
CA GLN A 191 -35.92 -9.79 -21.85
C GLN A 191 -35.72 -8.43 -21.15
N TYR A 192 -34.73 -7.66 -21.61
CA TYR A 192 -34.91 -6.65 -22.67
C TYR A 192 -33.55 -6.22 -23.25
N ASN A 193 -33.47 -6.20 -24.58
CA ASN A 193 -32.36 -5.70 -25.38
C ASN A 193 -32.29 -4.16 -25.33
N GLU A 194 -31.08 -3.61 -25.22
CA GLU A 194 -30.57 -2.57 -26.13
C GLU A 194 -29.03 -2.58 -26.11
N GLU A 195 -28.45 -2.76 -27.29
CA GLU A 195 -27.02 -2.97 -27.55
C GLU A 195 -26.22 -1.65 -27.45
N LEU A 196 -25.13 -1.64 -26.69
CA LEU A 196 -23.96 -0.79 -26.95
C LEU A 196 -22.68 -1.61 -26.68
N PRO A 197 -21.70 -1.65 -27.60
CA PRO A 197 -20.53 -2.50 -27.45
C PRO A 197 -19.50 -1.86 -26.51
N ILE A 198 -19.47 -2.28 -25.25
CA ILE A 198 -18.34 -1.99 -24.36
C ILE A 198 -17.26 -3.05 -24.63
N LYS A 199 -16.21 -2.66 -25.35
CA LYS A 199 -14.95 -3.41 -25.37
C LYS A 199 -14.30 -3.28 -23.99
N THR A 200 -14.45 -4.30 -23.15
CA THR A 200 -13.67 -4.45 -21.93
C THR A 200 -12.26 -4.91 -22.30
N PRO A 201 -11.18 -4.16 -21.99
CA PRO A 201 -9.83 -4.70 -22.07
C PRO A 201 -9.65 -5.71 -20.92
N ASN A 202 -9.29 -6.94 -21.27
CA ASN A 202 -8.75 -7.93 -20.33
C ASN A 202 -7.44 -7.38 -19.74
N LEU A 203 -7.51 -6.80 -18.55
CA LEU A 203 -6.32 -6.48 -17.76
C LEU A 203 -5.91 -7.75 -16.97
N PRO A 204 -4.68 -8.26 -17.13
CA PRO A 204 -4.20 -9.36 -16.30
C PRO A 204 -4.10 -8.92 -14.83
N PRO A 205 -4.23 -9.85 -13.87
CA PRO A 205 -4.07 -9.55 -12.46
C PRO A 205 -2.64 -9.03 -12.21
N ARG A 206 -2.53 -7.77 -11.75
CA ARG A 206 -1.22 -7.18 -11.40
C ARG A 206 -0.74 -7.72 -10.07
N THR A 207 0.40 -8.41 -10.14
CA THR A 207 1.26 -8.79 -9.03
C THR A 207 1.68 -7.53 -8.28
N SER A 208 1.47 -7.48 -6.97
CA SER A 208 2.05 -6.44 -6.12
C SER A 208 3.58 -6.54 -6.18
N THR A 209 4.24 -5.58 -6.82
CA THR A 209 5.70 -5.51 -6.88
C THR A 209 6.23 -5.14 -5.50
N VAL A 210 6.72 -6.14 -4.77
CA VAL A 210 7.49 -5.97 -3.54
C VAL A 210 8.88 -5.48 -3.93
N PHE A 211 9.23 -4.23 -3.59
CA PHE A 211 10.57 -3.71 -3.77
C PHE A 211 11.55 -4.44 -2.83
N ARG A 212 12.56 -5.07 -3.41
CA ARG A 212 13.71 -5.66 -2.72
C ARG A 212 14.79 -4.59 -2.63
N GLN A 213 15.09 -4.14 -1.42
CA GLN A 213 16.26 -3.30 -1.16
C GLN A 213 17.51 -4.19 -1.27
N GLU A 214 18.32 -4.00 -2.32
CA GLU A 214 19.65 -4.60 -2.38
C GLU A 214 20.59 -3.80 -1.46
N GLN A 215 21.16 -4.48 -0.47
CA GLN A 215 22.20 -3.91 0.38
C GLN A 215 23.53 -3.88 -0.40
N PRO A 216 24.37 -2.84 -0.21
CA PRO A 216 25.72 -2.85 -0.74
C PRO A 216 26.56 -3.89 0.02
N LEU A 217 27.26 -4.75 -0.73
CA LEU A 217 28.28 -5.64 -0.18
C LEU A 217 29.50 -4.79 0.20
N ASP A 218 29.59 -4.41 1.47
CA ASP A 218 30.84 -3.94 2.06
C ASP A 218 31.75 -5.14 2.40
N GLY A 219 32.94 -5.14 1.81
CA GLY A 219 34.16 -5.59 2.47
C GLY A 219 34.61 -7.03 2.21
N VAL A 220 35.58 -7.18 1.31
CA VAL A 220 36.78 -7.97 1.64
C VAL A 220 38.00 -7.15 1.26
N GLY A 221 38.71 -6.67 2.27
CA GLY A 221 40.04 -6.10 2.13
C GLY A 221 41.12 -7.15 2.28
N SER A 222 42.18 -6.95 1.50
CA SER A 222 43.59 -7.00 1.91
C SER A 222 44.43 -8.27 1.71
N LEU A 223 45.58 -8.02 1.05
CA LEU A 223 46.95 -8.54 1.22
C LEU A 223 47.48 -9.66 0.29
N ASP A 224 48.49 -9.21 -0.46
CA ASP A 224 49.84 -9.78 -0.68
C ASP A 224 50.16 -10.78 -1.81
N ASP A 225 51.18 -10.36 -2.56
CA ASP A 225 52.33 -11.08 -3.14
C ASP A 225 52.12 -12.32 -4.03
N ASN A 226 52.45 -12.19 -5.33
CA ASN A 226 53.70 -12.74 -5.90
C ASN A 226 53.76 -12.61 -7.44
N ASP A 227 55.00 -12.43 -7.91
CA ASP A 227 55.58 -12.44 -9.27
C ASP A 227 55.42 -11.20 -10.19
#